data_AF-C7MUA6-F1
#
_entry.id   AF-C7MUA6-F1
#
_cell.length_a   1.000
_cell.length_b   1.000
_cell.length_c   1.000
_cell.angle_alpha   90.00
_cell.angle_beta   90.00
_cell.angle_gamma   90.00
#
_symmetry.space_group_name_H-M   'P 1'
#
loop_
_entity.id
_entity.type
_entity.pdbx_description
1 polymer ?
#
loop_
_entity_poly.entity_id
_entity_poly.type
_entity_poly.pdbx_seq_one_letter_code
_entity_poly.pdbx_strand_id
1 'polypeptide(L)'
;MSSGPATQGGEVHSHVFVVDDVAQAAIAPIYTAADVMADPQFQALGSIVSLPDDELGQVRMQNVLFRLSETPGKIRSTGAPLGAHTDEVLKRYGVTEEQFDELRRKGVIR
;
A
#
# COMPACT_ATOMS: atom_id res chain seq x y z
N MET A 1 24.04 -30.95 18.57
CA MET A 1 23.19 -31.90 17.82
C MET A 1 22.02 -32.27 18.70
N SER A 2 20.84 -31.69 18.43
CA SER A 2 19.52 -32.30 18.63
C SER A 2 18.51 -31.25 18.17
N SER A 3 18.12 -31.36 16.90
CA SER A 3 17.08 -30.57 16.25
C SER A 3 15.72 -30.86 16.90
N GLY A 4 15.10 -29.86 17.50
CA GLY A 4 13.70 -29.93 17.93
C GLY A 4 12.74 -29.99 16.73
N PRO A 5 11.57 -30.62 16.87
CA PRO A 5 10.67 -30.82 15.74
C PRO A 5 10.04 -29.49 15.32
N ALA A 6 10.02 -29.27 14.01
CA ALA A 6 9.37 -28.14 13.36
C ALA A 6 7.87 -28.12 13.70
N THR A 7 7.40 -27.00 14.23
CA THR A 7 5.98 -26.71 14.42
C THR A 7 5.27 -26.79 13.07
N GLN A 8 4.41 -27.78 12.93
CA GLN A 8 3.56 -28.02 11.77
C GLN A 8 2.45 -26.96 11.73
N GLY A 9 2.76 -25.77 11.20
CA GLY A 9 1.85 -24.62 11.11
C GLY A 9 0.93 -24.66 9.88
N GLY A 10 0.23 -25.78 9.64
CA GLY A 10 -0.54 -25.96 8.39
C GLY A 10 -1.97 -26.47 8.53
N GLU A 11 -2.33 -27.20 9.59
CA GLU A 11 -3.60 -27.96 9.59
C GLU A 11 -4.74 -27.37 10.43
N VAL A 12 -4.50 -26.32 11.23
CA VAL A 12 -5.51 -25.89 12.24
C VAL A 12 -6.55 -24.91 11.68
N HIS A 13 -6.38 -24.35 10.47
CA HIS A 13 -7.23 -23.27 10.00
C HIS A 13 -8.51 -23.71 9.27
N SER A 14 -8.56 -24.92 8.69
CA SER A 14 -9.67 -25.30 7.79
C SER A 14 -10.91 -25.86 8.47
N HIS A 15 -10.85 -26.21 9.77
CA HIS A 15 -11.92 -26.97 10.42
C HIS A 15 -13.02 -26.15 11.12
N VAL A 16 -12.88 -24.83 11.25
CA VAL A 16 -13.77 -24.01 12.09
C VAL A 16 -14.92 -23.32 11.32
N PHE A 17 -14.91 -23.31 9.99
CA PHE A 17 -15.90 -22.52 9.22
C PHE A 17 -17.26 -23.20 9.01
N VAL A 18 -17.39 -24.51 9.25
CA VAL A 18 -18.63 -25.26 8.95
C VAL A 18 -19.64 -25.21 10.12
N VAL A 19 -19.23 -24.77 11.32
CA VAL A 19 -20.06 -24.85 12.54
C VAL A 19 -20.96 -23.61 12.76
N ASP A 20 -20.73 -22.50 12.05
CA ASP A 20 -21.31 -21.19 12.41
C ASP A 20 -22.71 -20.91 11.85
N ASP A 21 -23.11 -21.53 10.73
CA ASP A 21 -24.41 -21.22 10.12
C ASP A 21 -25.59 -21.53 11.07
N VAL A 22 -25.37 -22.43 12.04
CA VAL A 22 -26.31 -22.80 13.11
C VAL A 22 -26.23 -21.89 14.34
N ALA A 23 -25.09 -21.24 14.59
CA ALA A 23 -24.82 -20.46 15.81
C ALA A 23 -24.98 -18.93 15.63
N GLN A 24 -25.06 -18.43 14.39
CA GLN A 24 -25.19 -17.00 14.06
C GLN A 24 -24.08 -16.13 14.70
N ALA A 25 -22.88 -16.69 14.85
CA ALA A 25 -21.71 -15.95 15.28
C ALA A 25 -21.04 -15.26 14.08
N ALA A 26 -20.33 -14.19 14.36
CA ALA A 26 -19.52 -13.48 13.37
C ALA A 26 -18.07 -13.93 13.50
N ILE A 27 -17.67 -14.94 12.71
CA ILE A 27 -16.27 -15.38 12.62
C ILE A 27 -15.66 -15.05 11.26
N ALA A 28 -14.36 -14.83 11.25
CA ALA A 28 -13.57 -14.68 10.04
C ALA A 28 -12.18 -15.33 10.23
N PRO A 29 -11.57 -15.84 9.15
CA PRO A 29 -10.18 -16.29 9.18
C PRO A 29 -9.23 -15.14 9.57
N ILE A 30 -8.13 -15.49 10.24
CA ILE A 30 -6.98 -14.58 10.39
C ILE A 30 -6.17 -14.68 9.10
N TYR A 31 -6.15 -13.61 8.32
CA TYR A 31 -5.43 -13.57 7.04
C TYR A 31 -3.95 -13.24 7.21
N THR A 32 -3.12 -13.93 6.44
CA THR A 32 -1.79 -13.48 6.07
C THR A 32 -1.87 -12.48 4.91
N ALA A 33 -0.76 -11.80 4.60
CA ALA A 33 -0.70 -10.94 3.43
C ALA A 33 -0.97 -11.72 2.12
N ALA A 34 -0.52 -12.98 2.02
CA ALA A 34 -0.76 -13.80 0.84
C ALA A 34 -2.25 -14.12 0.66
N ASP A 35 -2.96 -14.39 1.76
CA ASP A 35 -4.40 -14.66 1.74
C ASP A 35 -5.18 -13.45 1.22
N VAL A 36 -4.84 -12.25 1.71
CA VAL A 36 -5.45 -10.99 1.23
C VAL A 36 -5.25 -10.80 -0.28
N MET A 37 -4.07 -11.12 -0.80
CA MET A 37 -3.78 -10.99 -2.24
C MET A 37 -4.60 -11.96 -3.10
N ALA A 38 -4.92 -13.14 -2.55
CA ALA A 38 -5.63 -14.21 -3.24
C ALA A 38 -7.17 -14.14 -3.05
N ASP A 39 -7.65 -13.36 -2.08
CA ASP A 39 -9.06 -13.32 -1.72
C ASP A 39 -9.96 -12.77 -2.85
N PRO A 40 -11.00 -13.52 -3.27
CA PRO A 40 -11.90 -13.12 -4.36
C PRO A 40 -12.64 -11.81 -4.11
N GLN A 41 -12.99 -11.50 -2.86
CA GLN A 41 -13.66 -10.26 -2.50
C GLN A 41 -12.70 -9.07 -2.62
N PHE A 42 -11.45 -9.21 -2.16
CA PHE A 42 -10.43 -8.16 -2.35
C PHE A 42 -10.16 -7.88 -3.84
N GLN A 43 -10.15 -8.93 -4.67
CA GLN A 43 -10.00 -8.81 -6.13
C GLN A 43 -11.23 -8.17 -6.79
N ALA A 44 -12.45 -8.60 -6.44
CA ALA A 44 -13.70 -8.05 -6.97
C ALA A 44 -13.87 -6.57 -6.63
N LEU A 45 -13.42 -6.18 -5.44
CA LEU A 45 -13.37 -4.79 -5.02
C LEU A 45 -12.22 -4.02 -5.70
N GLY A 46 -11.19 -4.68 -6.23
CA GLY A 46 -9.99 -3.98 -6.67
C GLY A 46 -9.33 -3.23 -5.51
N SER A 47 -9.39 -3.81 -4.31
CA SER A 47 -8.87 -3.22 -3.08
C SER A 47 -7.35 -3.04 -3.11
N ILE A 48 -6.65 -3.84 -3.91
CA ILE A 48 -5.22 -3.71 -4.16
C ILE A 48 -5.02 -3.57 -5.66
N VAL A 49 -4.25 -2.56 -6.07
CA VAL A 49 -3.97 -2.26 -7.48
C VAL A 49 -2.48 -2.40 -7.78
N SER A 50 -2.17 -2.68 -9.04
CA SER A 50 -0.79 -2.68 -9.55
C SER A 50 -0.57 -1.41 -10.38
N LEU A 51 0.45 -0.64 -10.02
CA LEU A 51 0.79 0.63 -10.67
C LEU A 51 2.27 0.67 -11.02
N PRO A 52 2.65 1.33 -12.13
CA PRO A 52 4.04 1.53 -12.47
C PRO A 52 4.68 2.51 -11.49
N ASP A 53 5.94 2.25 -11.16
CA ASP A 53 6.79 3.08 -10.34
C ASP A 53 8.15 3.23 -11.02
N ASP A 54 8.70 4.45 -11.02
CA ASP A 54 9.92 4.76 -11.77
C ASP A 54 11.17 4.07 -11.20
N GLU A 55 11.18 3.77 -9.89
CA GLU A 55 12.32 3.14 -9.22
C GLU A 55 12.10 1.62 -9.02
N LEU A 56 10.87 1.23 -8.67
CA LEU A 56 10.53 -0.15 -8.29
C LEU A 56 9.86 -0.95 -9.43
N GLY A 57 9.61 -0.32 -10.58
CA GLY A 57 9.02 -0.95 -11.76
C GLY A 57 7.50 -1.11 -11.64
N GLN A 58 7.04 -2.20 -11.04
CA GLN A 58 5.61 -2.45 -10.80
C GLN A 58 5.37 -2.69 -9.32
N VAL A 59 4.56 -1.84 -8.70
CA VAL A 59 4.23 -1.93 -7.28
C VAL A 59 2.78 -2.29 -7.06
N ARG A 60 2.51 -3.08 -6.02
CA ARG A 60 1.16 -3.36 -5.54
C ARG A 60 0.90 -2.57 -4.28
N MET A 61 -0.22 -1.85 -4.23
CA MET A 61 -0.58 -1.03 -3.09
C MET A 61 -2.09 -1.01 -2.86
N GLN A 62 -2.48 -0.67 -1.63
CA GLN A 62 -3.87 -0.45 -1.25
C GLN A 62 -4.49 0.66 -2.12
N ASN A 63 -5.64 0.36 -2.70
CA ASN A 63 -6.43 1.31 -3.49
C ASN A 63 -7.19 2.28 -2.56
N VAL A 64 -7.78 3.33 -3.14
CA VAL A 64 -8.70 4.22 -2.44
C VAL A 64 -9.86 3.40 -1.87
N LEU A 65 -10.03 3.48 -0.55
CA LEU A 65 -10.92 2.58 0.21
C LEU A 65 -12.41 2.75 -0.13
N PHE A 66 -12.83 4.00 -0.38
CA PHE A 66 -14.24 4.32 -0.54
C PHE A 66 -14.59 4.62 -2.00
N ARG A 67 -15.68 4.04 -2.48
CA ARG A 67 -16.24 4.31 -3.81
C ARG A 67 -17.33 5.37 -3.69
N LEU A 68 -16.94 6.62 -3.92
CA LEU A 68 -17.87 7.74 -3.99
C LEU A 68 -18.50 7.77 -5.39
N SER A 69 -19.82 7.84 -5.47
CA SER A 69 -20.56 7.82 -6.74
C SER A 69 -20.32 9.09 -7.58
N GLU A 70 -20.24 10.26 -6.93
CA GLU A 70 -20.08 11.54 -7.62
C GLU A 70 -18.63 11.96 -7.79
N THR A 71 -17.78 11.64 -6.80
CA THR A 71 -16.37 12.03 -6.77
C THR A 71 -15.43 10.83 -6.56
N PRO A 72 -15.40 9.85 -7.50
CA PRO A 72 -14.52 8.69 -7.35
C PRO A 72 -13.06 9.10 -7.13
N GLY A 73 -12.47 8.59 -6.04
CA GLY A 73 -11.05 8.80 -5.77
C GLY A 73 -10.17 8.02 -6.76
N LYS A 74 -8.95 8.51 -6.96
CA LYS A 74 -7.94 7.85 -7.80
C LYS A 74 -6.55 8.04 -7.21
N ILE A 75 -5.71 7.01 -7.33
CA ILE A 75 -4.28 7.15 -7.06
C ILE A 75 -3.66 7.98 -8.20
N ARG A 76 -2.88 8.99 -7.84
CA ARG A 76 -2.25 9.91 -8.81
C ARG A 76 -0.77 9.62 -9.03
N SER A 77 -0.13 8.98 -8.06
CA SER A 77 1.30 8.65 -8.05
C SER A 77 1.55 7.57 -6.99
N THR A 78 2.57 6.74 -7.20
CA THR A 78 3.10 5.75 -6.24
C THR A 78 4.01 6.38 -5.17
N GLY A 79 4.32 7.67 -5.32
CA GLY A 79 5.30 8.41 -4.55
C GLY A 79 6.16 9.25 -5.50
N ALA A 80 6.60 10.41 -5.03
CA ALA A 80 7.56 11.23 -5.78
C ALA A 80 8.96 11.03 -5.18
N PRO A 81 10.03 11.06 -5.99
CA PRO A 81 11.38 11.00 -5.46
C PRO A 81 11.67 12.20 -4.56
N LEU A 82 12.66 12.05 -3.69
CA LEU A 82 13.05 13.11 -2.76
C LEU A 82 13.42 14.38 -3.55
N GLY A 83 12.73 15.48 -3.24
CA GLY A 83 12.97 16.78 -3.86
C GLY A 83 12.19 17.06 -5.15
N ALA A 84 11.40 16.12 -5.67
CA ALA A 84 10.70 16.25 -6.95
C ALA A 84 9.84 17.52 -7.11
N HIS A 85 9.31 18.04 -6.00
CA HIS A 85 8.44 19.23 -5.98
C HIS A 85 9.08 20.46 -5.34
N THR A 86 10.37 20.42 -4.98
CA THR A 86 11.05 21.51 -4.27
C THR A 86 10.96 22.82 -5.05
N ASP A 87 11.36 22.80 -6.31
CA ASP A 87 11.36 23.96 -7.20
C ASP A 87 9.94 24.50 -7.42
N GLU A 88 8.99 23.60 -7.73
CA GLU A 88 7.58 23.93 -7.99
C GLU A 88 6.93 24.65 -6.78
N VAL A 89 7.25 24.19 -5.56
CA VAL A 89 6.70 24.76 -4.34
C VAL A 89 7.39 26.07 -4.00
N LEU A 90 8.73 26.11 -3.96
CA LEU A 90 9.48 27.31 -3.57
C LEU A 90 9.26 28.47 -4.55
N LYS A 91 9.14 28.19 -5.85
CA LYS A 91 8.82 29.20 -6.85
C LYS A 91 7.46 29.86 -6.61
N ARG A 92 6.47 29.08 -6.14
CA ARG A 92 5.14 29.61 -5.76
C ARG A 92 5.19 30.61 -4.61
N TYR A 93 6.25 30.57 -3.80
CA TYR A 93 6.47 31.49 -2.68
C TYR A 93 7.49 32.59 -2.99
N GLY A 94 7.86 32.77 -4.27
CA GLY A 94 8.68 33.90 -4.71
C GLY A 94 10.18 33.73 -4.50
N VAL A 95 10.67 32.51 -4.31
CA VAL A 95 12.12 32.23 -4.31
C VAL A 95 12.68 32.51 -5.70
N THR A 96 13.74 33.34 -5.76
CA THR A 96 14.40 33.71 -7.02
C THR A 96 15.40 32.66 -7.46
N GLU A 97 15.79 32.68 -8.74
CA GLU A 97 16.80 31.76 -9.28
C GLU A 97 18.14 31.88 -8.54
N GLU A 98 18.55 33.09 -8.15
CA GLU A 98 19.78 33.31 -7.37
C GLU A 98 19.71 32.66 -5.98
N GLN A 99 18.54 32.70 -5.35
CA GLN A 99 18.30 32.05 -4.06
C GLN A 99 18.28 30.52 -4.20
N PHE A 100 17.70 29.98 -5.28
CA PHE A 100 17.78 28.55 -5.57
C PHE A 100 19.22 28.07 -5.68
N ASP A 101 20.05 28.79 -6.44
CA ASP A 101 21.46 28.46 -6.60
C ASP A 101 22.24 28.53 -5.29
N GLU A 102 21.92 29.50 -4.42
CA GLU A 102 22.49 29.57 -3.09
C GLU A 102 22.09 28.37 -2.22
N LEU A 103 20.80 28.01 -2.21
CA LEU A 103 20.27 26.90 -1.42
C LEU A 103 20.84 25.56 -1.89
N ARG A 104 20.98 25.35 -3.20
CA ARG A 104 21.61 24.15 -3.79
C ARG A 104 23.11 24.07 -3.44
N ARG A 105 23.85 25.18 -3.57
CA ARG A 105 25.28 25.23 -3.17
C ARG A 105 25.48 24.93 -1.69
N LYS A 106 24.57 25.37 -0.83
CA LYS A 106 24.59 25.08 0.61
C LYS A 106 24.10 23.66 0.95
N GLY A 107 23.60 22.90 -0.02
CA GLY A 107 23.05 21.55 0.20
C GLY A 107 21.75 21.53 1.00
N VAL A 108 21.04 22.66 1.09
CA VAL A 108 19.76 22.77 1.83
C VAL A 108 18.62 22.12 1.05
N ILE A 109 18.67 22.24 -0.27
CA ILE A 109 17.70 21.63 -1.20
C ILE A 109 18.42 20.75 -2.21
N ARG A 110 17.70 19.76 -2.73
CA ARG A 110 18.13 18.87 -3.83
C ARG A 110 17.25 19.12 -5.03
#